data_AF-A0AAV0LJ34-F1
#
_entry.id   AF-A0AAV0LJ34-F1
#
_cell.length_a   1.000
_cell.length_b   1.000
_cell.length_c   1.000
_cell.angle_alpha   90.00
_cell.angle_beta   90.00
_cell.angle_gamma   90.00
#
_symmetry.space_group_name_H-M   'P 1'
#
loop_
_entity.id
_entity.type
_entity.pdbx_description
1 polymer ?
#
loop_
_entity_poly.entity_id
_entity_poly.type
_entity_poly.pdbx_seq_one_letter_code
_entity_poly.pdbx_strand_id
1 'polypeptide(L)'
;MVYFQFVFAAITLILIAGALLGRMNFHAWMIFVPLWLTFSYTITAYSIWCPTGWLAKKGIIDYSGGYVIHLSSGVAGFTAAFWVGPRANKDRERFPPNNILLMLAGAGLLWMGWTGFNGGDPYTVSVDASLAVLNTHVCTATSLLVWLLLDIMFFGKPSVIGAIQGMITGLVCITPAAGVVQGWAAIIMGILSGSIPWYTMMVLHKKISFLKHVDDTMAIFHTHAIAGSLGGILTGIFAEPKLCRIFYLVPEWEHYIGLLNGFHDNRAGAGFKQLGVQLLGILFVVFVNVIMTSIICVLIRLVVPLRLSEEELSTGDDAIHGEEAYALWGDGEKYESRHDSFYGADQEIPHSTKSGGAGGQVEMA
;
A
#
# COMPACT_ATOMS: atom_id res chain seq x y z
N MET A 1 -6.03 23.18 4.25
CA MET A 1 -4.63 22.72 4.14
C MET A 1 -4.22 21.79 5.29
N VAL A 2 -4.24 22.21 6.57
CA VAL A 2 -3.79 21.36 7.69
C VAL A 2 -4.48 19.99 7.73
N TYR A 3 -5.81 19.97 7.71
CA TYR A 3 -6.57 18.71 7.71
C TYR A 3 -6.30 17.84 6.47
N PHE A 4 -6.16 18.46 5.29
CA PHE A 4 -5.83 17.76 4.05
C PHE A 4 -4.49 17.02 4.16
N GLN A 5 -3.46 17.72 4.63
CA GLN A 5 -2.12 17.16 4.85
C GLN A 5 -2.09 16.11 5.98
N PHE A 6 -2.93 16.28 7.02
CA PHE A 6 -3.09 15.26 8.06
C PHE A 6 -3.58 13.93 7.48
N VAL A 7 -4.55 13.94 6.56
CA VAL A 7 -5.08 12.72 5.94
C VAL A 7 -3.98 12.01 5.13
N PHE A 8 -3.14 12.76 4.41
CA PHE A 8 -1.99 12.20 3.70
C PHE A 8 -1.00 11.52 4.65
N ALA A 9 -0.69 12.15 5.77
CA ALA A 9 0.16 11.58 6.80
C ALA A 9 -0.41 10.29 7.38
N ALA A 10 -1.72 10.28 7.69
CA ALA A 10 -2.42 9.12 8.24
C ALA A 10 -2.44 7.94 7.24
N ILE A 11 -2.75 8.19 5.96
CA ILE A 11 -2.76 7.15 4.92
C ILE A 11 -1.36 6.55 4.76
N THR A 12 -0.30 7.37 4.82
CA THR A 12 1.08 6.87 4.69
C THR A 12 1.42 5.82 5.74
N LEU A 13 0.98 6.01 6.97
CA LEU A 13 1.16 5.04 8.06
C LEU A 13 0.34 3.75 7.80
N ILE A 14 -0.90 3.87 7.33
CA ILE A 14 -1.73 2.69 6.98
C ILE A 14 -1.08 1.87 5.86
N LEU A 15 -0.44 2.52 4.88
CA LEU A 15 0.32 1.83 3.83
C LEU A 15 1.50 1.04 4.40
N ILE A 16 2.23 1.60 5.36
CA ILE A 16 3.31 0.88 6.06
C ILE A 16 2.75 -0.33 6.81
N ALA A 17 1.60 -0.16 7.49
CA ALA A 17 0.94 -1.25 8.21
C ALA A 17 0.66 -2.44 7.29
N GLY A 18 0.31 -2.19 6.03
CA GLY A 18 0.11 -3.22 4.99
C GLY A 18 1.29 -4.16 4.81
N ALA A 19 2.52 -3.69 4.99
CA ALA A 19 3.71 -4.54 4.94
C ALA A 19 3.89 -5.36 6.22
N LEU A 20 3.25 -4.98 7.33
CA LEU A 20 3.46 -5.45 8.71
C LEU A 20 2.30 -6.34 9.25
N LEU A 21 1.22 -6.47 8.47
CA LEU A 21 0.03 -7.24 8.82
C LEU A 21 0.36 -8.69 9.22
N GLY A 22 -0.42 -9.18 10.19
CA GLY A 22 -0.40 -10.56 10.65
C GLY A 22 0.83 -10.97 11.45
N ARG A 23 1.75 -10.07 11.83
CA ARG A 23 2.82 -10.44 12.78
C ARG A 23 3.42 -9.35 13.66
N MET A 24 3.22 -8.08 13.33
CA MET A 24 3.83 -7.02 14.14
C MET A 24 3.13 -6.96 15.49
N ASN A 25 3.90 -6.84 16.57
CA ASN A 25 3.34 -6.62 17.89
C ASN A 25 2.58 -5.29 17.94
N PHE A 26 1.35 -5.29 18.45
CA PHE A 26 0.50 -4.10 18.43
C PHE A 26 1.04 -2.94 19.27
N HIS A 27 1.69 -3.23 20.42
CA HIS A 27 2.34 -2.20 21.23
C HIS A 27 3.55 -1.60 20.49
N ALA A 28 4.33 -2.44 19.80
CA ALA A 28 5.41 -1.95 18.93
C ALA A 28 4.86 -1.03 17.83
N TRP A 29 3.71 -1.37 17.23
CA TRP A 29 3.04 -0.54 16.24
C TRP A 29 2.59 0.83 16.80
N MET A 30 1.98 0.84 17.99
CA MET A 30 1.57 2.07 18.67
C MET A 30 2.73 3.02 18.96
N ILE A 31 3.93 2.50 19.23
CA ILE A 31 5.15 3.31 19.43
C ILE A 31 5.74 3.71 18.06
N PHE A 32 5.74 2.80 17.09
CA PHE A 32 6.27 3.02 15.75
C PHE A 32 5.59 4.18 15.04
N VAL A 33 4.26 4.24 15.07
CA VAL A 33 3.45 5.24 14.35
C VAL A 33 3.88 6.69 14.64
N PRO A 34 3.85 7.19 15.90
CA PRO A 34 4.23 8.57 16.19
C PRO A 34 5.72 8.84 15.95
N LEU A 35 6.60 7.86 16.18
CA LEU A 35 8.03 8.00 15.93
C LEU A 35 8.31 8.14 14.43
N TRP A 36 7.76 7.25 13.60
CA TRP A 36 7.99 7.27 12.15
C TRP A 36 7.37 8.51 11.50
N LEU A 37 6.17 8.89 11.94
CA LEU A 37 5.54 10.13 11.51
C LEU A 37 6.45 11.34 11.77
N THR A 38 6.98 11.45 12.98
CA THR A 38 7.82 12.60 13.39
C THR A 38 9.19 12.60 12.72
N PHE A 39 9.85 11.44 12.70
CA PHE A 39 11.27 11.36 12.36
C PHE A 39 11.54 10.90 10.92
N SER A 40 10.53 10.44 10.18
CA SER A 40 10.67 10.08 8.76
C SER A 40 9.74 10.89 7.86
N TYR A 41 8.42 10.81 8.12
CA TYR A 41 7.42 11.47 7.28
C TYR A 41 7.59 12.99 7.28
N THR A 42 7.65 13.63 8.45
CA THR A 42 7.78 15.10 8.54
C THR A 42 9.06 15.60 7.88
N ILE A 43 10.19 14.88 8.01
CA ILE A 43 11.46 15.24 7.34
C ILE A 43 11.30 15.23 5.82
N THR A 44 10.65 14.17 5.30
CA THR A 44 10.43 13.99 3.88
C THR A 44 9.45 15.03 3.33
N ALA A 45 8.29 15.19 3.98
CA ALA A 45 7.27 16.17 3.63
C ALA A 45 7.82 17.60 3.66
N TYR A 46 8.57 17.97 4.70
CA TYR A 46 9.20 19.29 4.77
C TYR A 46 10.20 19.51 3.64
N SER A 47 11.01 18.49 3.33
CA SER A 47 12.04 18.62 2.28
C SER A 47 11.45 18.83 0.89
N ILE A 48 10.31 18.21 0.59
CA ILE A 48 9.70 18.14 -0.75
C ILE A 48 8.55 19.14 -0.93
N TRP A 49 7.65 19.27 0.05
CA TRP A 49 6.42 20.08 -0.08
C TRP A 49 6.49 21.44 0.60
N CYS A 50 7.36 21.63 1.59
CA CYS A 50 7.51 22.96 2.16
C CYS A 50 8.26 23.86 1.15
N PRO A 51 7.78 25.06 0.82
CA PRO A 51 8.49 25.96 -0.10
C PRO A 51 9.92 26.30 0.35
N THR A 52 10.21 26.22 1.65
CA THR A 52 11.55 26.43 2.21
C THR A 52 12.41 25.15 2.25
N GLY A 53 11.82 24.00 1.94
CA GLY A 53 12.46 22.69 1.83
C GLY A 53 13.53 22.65 0.73
N TRP A 54 14.57 21.84 0.95
CA TRP A 54 15.74 21.87 0.08
C TRP A 54 15.50 21.19 -1.29
N LEU A 55 14.64 20.17 -1.36
CA LEU A 55 14.25 19.55 -2.64
C LEU A 55 13.20 20.41 -3.35
N ALA A 56 12.26 21.00 -2.60
CA ALA A 56 11.32 21.98 -3.14
C ALA A 56 12.07 23.11 -3.87
N LYS A 57 13.06 23.73 -3.21
CA LYS A 57 13.93 24.76 -3.82
C LYS A 57 14.77 24.28 -5.01
N LYS A 58 15.02 22.98 -5.12
CA LYS A 58 15.71 22.39 -6.28
C LYS A 58 14.77 22.10 -7.45
N GLY A 59 13.46 22.30 -7.27
CA GLY A 59 12.44 22.05 -8.28
C GLY A 59 12.05 20.58 -8.41
N ILE A 60 12.07 19.81 -7.33
CA ILE A 60 11.47 18.47 -7.36
C ILE A 60 9.97 18.59 -7.69
N ILE A 61 9.47 17.68 -8.52
CA ILE A 61 8.06 17.61 -8.84
C ILE A 61 7.48 16.40 -8.09
N ASP A 62 6.61 16.69 -7.13
CA ASP A 62 5.83 15.68 -6.42
C ASP A 62 4.43 16.23 -6.14
N TYR A 63 3.57 16.15 -7.15
CA TYR A 63 2.24 16.76 -7.15
C TYR A 63 1.43 16.35 -5.92
N SER A 64 1.10 15.06 -5.73
CA SER A 64 0.29 14.61 -4.58
C SER A 64 0.94 13.53 -3.71
N GLY A 65 2.26 13.30 -3.80
CA GLY A 65 2.96 12.40 -2.86
C GLY A 65 3.41 11.06 -3.43
N GLY A 66 3.84 11.03 -4.68
CA GLY A 66 4.62 9.89 -5.20
C GLY A 66 5.85 9.60 -4.34
N TYR A 67 6.49 10.65 -3.82
CA TYR A 67 7.65 10.53 -2.96
C TYR A 67 7.26 10.49 -1.48
N VAL A 68 6.57 11.53 -1.01
CA VAL A 68 6.29 11.73 0.42
C VAL A 68 5.40 10.63 1.01
N ILE A 69 4.48 10.09 0.20
CA ILE A 69 3.54 9.06 0.63
C ILE A 69 4.02 7.70 0.12
N HIS A 70 3.99 7.47 -1.19
CA HIS A 70 4.10 6.11 -1.72
C HIS A 70 5.51 5.54 -1.68
N LEU A 71 6.51 6.27 -2.18
CA LEU A 71 7.89 5.83 -2.07
C LEU A 71 8.31 5.69 -0.61
N SER A 72 7.95 6.68 0.22
CA SER A 72 8.24 6.69 1.64
C SER A 72 7.65 5.47 2.36
N SER A 73 6.33 5.24 2.22
CA SER A 73 5.66 4.10 2.86
C SER A 73 6.13 2.77 2.32
N GLY A 74 6.41 2.65 1.02
CA GLY A 74 6.88 1.40 0.43
C GLY A 74 8.28 1.00 0.88
N VAL A 75 9.19 1.97 0.98
CA VAL A 75 10.54 1.69 1.49
C VAL A 75 10.51 1.45 3.00
N ALA A 76 9.74 2.24 3.75
CA ALA A 76 9.58 2.06 5.19
C ALA A 76 8.93 0.71 5.52
N GLY A 77 7.84 0.34 4.83
CA GLY A 77 7.17 -0.94 5.00
C GLY A 77 8.10 -2.13 4.74
N PHE A 78 8.84 -2.11 3.64
CA PHE A 78 9.82 -3.16 3.33
C PHE A 78 10.96 -3.21 4.35
N THR A 79 11.47 -2.05 4.79
CA THR A 79 12.53 -1.96 5.82
C THR A 79 12.03 -2.47 7.16
N ALA A 80 10.84 -2.07 7.60
CA ALA A 80 10.24 -2.53 8.85
C ALA A 80 9.94 -4.04 8.78
N ALA A 81 9.47 -4.56 7.64
CA ALA A 81 9.24 -5.98 7.44
C ALA A 81 10.52 -6.81 7.58
N PHE A 82 11.67 -6.27 7.13
CA PHE A 82 12.98 -6.89 7.36
C PHE A 82 13.33 -6.98 8.86
N TRP A 83 13.10 -5.91 9.63
CA TRP A 83 13.39 -5.89 11.08
C TRP A 83 12.43 -6.72 11.93
N VAL A 84 11.14 -6.71 11.59
CA VAL A 84 10.10 -7.50 12.27
C VAL A 84 10.30 -8.98 11.98
N GLY A 85 10.69 -9.33 10.75
CA GLY A 85 10.82 -10.70 10.31
C GLY A 85 9.52 -11.29 9.74
N PRO A 86 9.59 -12.55 9.28
CA PRO A 86 8.53 -13.18 8.50
C PRO A 86 7.32 -13.63 9.33
N ARG A 87 6.15 -13.76 8.70
CA ARG A 87 5.00 -14.51 9.25
C ARG A 87 5.35 -16.00 9.37
N ALA A 88 4.46 -16.77 9.98
CA ALA A 88 4.59 -18.22 10.05
C ALA A 88 4.72 -18.83 8.64
N ASN A 89 5.50 -19.90 8.50
CA ASN A 89 5.73 -20.53 7.20
C ASN A 89 4.41 -21.00 6.53
N LYS A 90 3.46 -21.48 7.32
CA LYS A 90 2.11 -21.88 6.85
C LYS A 90 1.42 -20.75 6.08
N ASP A 91 1.52 -19.52 6.59
CA ASP A 91 0.86 -18.35 5.99
C ASP A 91 1.64 -17.84 4.79
N ARG A 92 2.97 -18.01 4.77
CA ARG A 92 3.81 -17.61 3.63
C ARG A 92 3.64 -18.53 2.42
N GLU A 93 3.47 -19.83 2.68
CA GLU A 93 3.24 -20.82 1.63
C GLU A 93 1.81 -20.73 1.07
N ARG A 94 0.83 -20.39 1.91
CA ARG A 94 -0.57 -20.30 1.52
C ARG A 94 -1.26 -19.11 2.20
N PHE A 95 -1.40 -18.01 1.46
CA PHE A 95 -2.06 -16.78 1.92
C PHE A 95 -3.29 -16.40 1.06
N PRO A 96 -4.39 -17.19 1.09
CA PRO A 96 -5.60 -16.81 0.38
C PRO A 96 -6.25 -15.59 1.07
N PRO A 97 -6.87 -14.67 0.32
CA PRO A 97 -7.65 -13.60 0.92
C PRO A 97 -8.84 -14.19 1.69
N ASN A 98 -9.06 -13.72 2.92
CA ASN A 98 -10.19 -14.16 3.75
C ASN A 98 -11.54 -13.69 3.16
N ASN A 99 -11.59 -12.52 2.52
CA ASN A 99 -12.80 -11.96 1.94
C ASN A 99 -12.49 -11.08 0.71
N ILE A 100 -12.69 -11.63 -0.49
CA ILE A 100 -12.44 -10.92 -1.76
C ILE A 100 -13.43 -9.75 -1.96
N LEU A 101 -14.66 -9.88 -1.49
CA LEU A 101 -15.68 -8.83 -1.64
C LEU A 101 -15.32 -7.59 -0.82
N LEU A 102 -14.85 -7.79 0.42
CA LEU A 102 -14.37 -6.69 1.26
C LEU A 102 -13.13 -6.01 0.67
N MET A 103 -12.22 -6.80 0.10
CA MET A 103 -11.06 -6.28 -0.63
C MET A 103 -11.48 -5.42 -1.83
N LEU A 104 -12.50 -5.85 -2.59
CA LEU A 104 -13.07 -5.07 -3.70
C LEU A 104 -13.77 -3.79 -3.24
N ALA A 105 -14.49 -3.83 -2.12
CA ALA A 105 -15.10 -2.65 -1.53
C ALA A 105 -14.03 -1.62 -1.13
N GLY A 106 -12.96 -2.07 -0.48
CA GLY A 106 -11.80 -1.23 -0.16
C GLY A 106 -11.13 -0.65 -1.40
N ALA A 107 -10.93 -1.46 -2.44
CA ALA A 107 -10.38 -0.99 -3.72
C ALA A 107 -11.25 0.11 -4.37
N GLY A 108 -12.57 -0.05 -4.35
CA GLY A 108 -13.51 0.96 -4.85
C GLY A 108 -13.46 2.27 -4.06
N LEU A 109 -13.37 2.19 -2.73
CA LEU A 109 -13.21 3.37 -1.86
C LEU A 109 -11.88 4.07 -2.11
N LEU A 110 -10.78 3.32 -2.32
CA LEU A 110 -9.47 3.90 -2.65
C LEU A 110 -9.50 4.63 -3.98
N TRP A 111 -10.05 4.03 -5.04
CA TRP A 111 -10.13 4.69 -6.35
C TRP A 111 -11.01 5.95 -6.29
N MET A 112 -12.19 5.85 -5.66
CA MET A 112 -13.05 7.02 -5.46
C MET A 112 -12.34 8.12 -4.66
N GLY A 113 -11.74 7.76 -3.52
CA GLY A 113 -11.01 8.68 -2.65
C GLY A 113 -9.80 9.33 -3.31
N TRP A 114 -9.17 8.65 -4.27
CA TRP A 114 -8.02 9.19 -5.02
C TRP A 114 -8.38 10.40 -5.88
N THR A 115 -9.67 10.55 -6.24
CA THR A 115 -10.19 11.77 -6.87
C THR A 115 -9.98 12.98 -5.95
N GLY A 116 -10.24 12.83 -4.64
CA GLY A 116 -9.97 13.87 -3.65
C GLY A 116 -8.48 14.00 -3.32
N PHE A 117 -7.73 12.89 -3.36
CA PHE A 117 -6.29 12.86 -3.12
C PHE A 117 -5.52 13.70 -4.16
N ASN A 118 -5.66 13.38 -5.44
CA ASN A 118 -4.98 14.13 -6.51
C ASN A 118 -5.74 15.41 -6.90
N GLY A 119 -7.07 15.34 -7.00
CA GLY A 119 -7.87 16.50 -7.42
C GLY A 119 -7.94 17.61 -6.37
N GLY A 120 -7.74 17.30 -5.09
CA GLY A 120 -7.74 18.28 -4.00
C GLY A 120 -6.39 18.96 -3.74
N ASP A 121 -5.31 18.45 -4.33
CA ASP A 121 -3.95 18.93 -4.06
C ASP A 121 -3.69 20.40 -4.42
N PRO A 122 -4.31 20.98 -5.47
CA PRO A 122 -4.21 22.42 -5.74
C PRO A 122 -4.84 23.31 -4.65
N TYR A 123 -5.56 22.73 -3.69
CA TYR A 123 -6.31 23.41 -2.63
C TYR A 123 -7.39 24.40 -3.13
N THR A 124 -7.73 24.32 -4.41
CA THR A 124 -8.71 25.20 -5.06
C THR A 124 -9.42 24.46 -6.19
N VAL A 125 -10.62 24.92 -6.54
CA VAL A 125 -11.33 24.47 -7.73
C VAL A 125 -10.69 25.13 -8.94
N SER A 126 -10.03 24.35 -9.80
CA SER A 126 -9.29 24.84 -10.96
C SER A 126 -9.31 23.86 -12.13
N VAL A 127 -8.80 24.32 -13.28
CA VAL A 127 -8.55 23.46 -14.45
C VAL A 127 -7.52 22.38 -14.12
N ASP A 128 -6.52 22.71 -13.31
CA ASP A 128 -5.48 21.78 -12.86
C ASP A 128 -6.08 20.65 -12.00
N ALA A 129 -6.96 20.98 -11.05
CA ALA A 129 -7.70 19.98 -10.28
C ALA A 129 -8.52 19.04 -11.17
N SER A 130 -9.19 19.60 -12.20
CA SER A 130 -9.99 18.80 -13.16
C SER A 130 -9.10 17.88 -14.00
N LEU A 131 -7.94 18.36 -14.44
CA LEU A 131 -6.97 17.57 -15.18
C LEU A 131 -6.37 16.46 -14.32
N ALA A 132 -6.03 16.75 -13.06
CA ALA A 132 -5.50 15.77 -12.12
C ALA A 132 -6.48 14.62 -11.88
N VAL A 133 -7.77 14.91 -11.73
CA VAL A 133 -8.82 13.89 -11.65
C VAL A 133 -8.85 13.05 -12.92
N LEU A 134 -8.91 13.67 -14.10
CA LEU A 134 -8.96 12.94 -15.37
C LEU A 134 -7.74 12.00 -15.55
N ASN A 135 -6.54 12.53 -15.35
CA ASN A 135 -5.29 11.77 -15.46
C ASN A 135 -5.24 10.62 -14.46
N THR A 136 -5.75 10.82 -13.23
CA THR A 136 -5.85 9.78 -12.21
C THR A 136 -6.66 8.59 -12.71
N HIS A 137 -7.84 8.84 -13.26
CA HIS A 137 -8.72 7.78 -13.77
C HIS A 137 -8.15 7.10 -15.02
N VAL A 138 -7.64 7.87 -15.98
CA VAL A 138 -7.10 7.33 -17.24
C VAL A 138 -5.86 6.47 -17.00
N CYS A 139 -4.92 6.93 -16.17
CA CYS A 139 -3.72 6.15 -15.83
C CYS A 139 -4.10 4.86 -15.11
N THR A 140 -5.01 4.94 -14.13
CA THR A 140 -5.47 3.79 -13.32
C THR A 140 -6.17 2.74 -14.17
N ALA A 141 -7.12 3.15 -15.01
CA ALA A 141 -7.83 2.24 -15.91
C ALA A 141 -6.86 1.55 -16.87
N THR A 142 -5.91 2.30 -17.43
CA THR A 142 -4.88 1.73 -18.33
C THR A 142 -4.00 0.71 -17.60
N SER A 143 -3.54 1.05 -16.39
CA SER A 143 -2.70 0.17 -15.56
C SER A 143 -3.40 -1.13 -15.17
N LEU A 144 -4.66 -1.04 -14.75
CA LEU A 144 -5.51 -2.20 -14.46
C LEU A 144 -5.65 -3.11 -15.68
N LEU A 145 -5.98 -2.54 -16.84
CA LEU A 145 -6.13 -3.32 -18.08
C LEU A 145 -4.83 -4.01 -18.48
N VAL A 146 -3.71 -3.30 -18.42
CA VAL A 146 -2.40 -3.89 -18.74
C VAL A 146 -2.05 -5.02 -17.77
N TRP A 147 -2.29 -4.84 -16.47
CA TRP A 147 -2.06 -5.89 -15.48
C TRP A 147 -2.90 -7.14 -15.77
N LEU A 148 -4.20 -6.97 -16.03
CA LEU A 148 -5.09 -8.08 -16.37
C LEU A 148 -4.68 -8.79 -17.66
N LEU A 149 -4.26 -8.03 -18.68
CA LEU A 149 -3.74 -8.61 -19.91
C LEU A 149 -2.49 -9.45 -19.65
N LEU A 150 -1.57 -8.97 -18.81
CA LEU A 150 -0.38 -9.73 -18.40
C LEU A 150 -0.75 -11.00 -17.63
N ASP A 151 -1.70 -10.93 -16.70
CA ASP A 151 -2.20 -12.10 -15.98
C ASP A 151 -2.81 -13.14 -16.94
N ILE A 152 -3.60 -12.70 -17.92
CA ILE A 152 -4.18 -13.60 -18.94
C ILE A 152 -3.08 -14.21 -19.80
N MET A 153 -2.11 -13.42 -20.27
CA MET A 153 -1.04 -13.90 -21.15
C MET A 153 -0.09 -14.88 -20.47
N PHE A 154 0.26 -14.66 -19.20
CA PHE A 154 1.27 -15.46 -18.50
C PHE A 154 0.67 -16.53 -17.57
N PHE A 155 -0.55 -16.35 -17.08
CA PHE A 155 -1.22 -17.28 -16.16
C PHE A 155 -2.54 -17.86 -16.69
N GLY A 156 -2.99 -17.45 -17.89
CA GLY A 156 -4.14 -18.03 -18.59
C GLY A 156 -5.52 -17.60 -18.07
N LYS A 157 -5.59 -16.76 -17.03
CA LYS A 157 -6.85 -16.31 -16.43
C LYS A 157 -6.72 -14.92 -15.80
N PRO A 158 -7.79 -14.09 -15.82
CA PRO A 158 -7.80 -12.83 -15.09
C PRO A 158 -7.80 -13.07 -13.58
N SER A 159 -7.11 -12.21 -12.83
CA SER A 159 -7.05 -12.25 -11.37
C SER A 159 -7.72 -11.02 -10.77
N VAL A 160 -8.66 -11.20 -9.83
CA VAL A 160 -9.25 -10.08 -9.09
C VAL A 160 -8.21 -9.37 -8.24
N ILE A 161 -7.33 -10.13 -7.57
CA ILE A 161 -6.20 -9.56 -6.84
C ILE A 161 -5.30 -8.79 -7.80
N GLY A 162 -5.01 -9.37 -8.98
CA GLY A 162 -4.23 -8.70 -10.02
C GLY A 162 -4.85 -7.39 -10.51
N ALA A 163 -6.17 -7.36 -10.74
CA ALA A 163 -6.88 -6.15 -11.11
C ALA A 163 -6.74 -5.04 -10.05
N ILE A 164 -6.84 -5.39 -8.77
CA ILE A 164 -6.64 -4.44 -7.66
C ILE A 164 -5.19 -3.96 -7.60
N GLN A 165 -4.21 -4.84 -7.81
CA GLN A 165 -2.82 -4.43 -7.87
C GLN A 165 -2.55 -3.47 -9.04
N GLY A 166 -3.04 -3.78 -10.24
CA GLY A 166 -2.93 -2.90 -11.41
C GLY A 166 -3.63 -1.55 -11.22
N MET A 167 -4.76 -1.54 -10.53
CA MET A 167 -5.43 -0.31 -10.10
C MET A 167 -4.54 0.52 -9.17
N ILE A 168 -4.03 -0.08 -8.07
CA ILE A 168 -3.19 0.62 -7.09
C ILE A 168 -1.93 1.17 -7.75
N THR A 169 -1.24 0.38 -8.59
CA THR A 169 0.01 0.84 -9.21
C THR A 169 -0.21 1.99 -10.19
N GLY A 170 -1.36 2.03 -10.88
CA GLY A 170 -1.75 3.15 -11.73
C GLY A 170 -2.03 4.43 -10.94
N LEU A 171 -2.79 4.31 -9.84
CA LEU A 171 -3.07 5.39 -8.91
C LEU A 171 -1.78 5.96 -8.29
N VAL A 172 -0.88 5.09 -7.85
CA VAL A 172 0.42 5.49 -7.29
C VAL A 172 1.31 6.16 -8.33
N CYS A 173 1.44 5.57 -9.52
CA CYS A 173 2.34 6.07 -10.57
C CYS A 173 1.97 7.49 -11.02
N ILE A 174 0.68 7.80 -11.14
CA ILE A 174 0.23 9.12 -11.58
C ILE A 174 0.27 10.18 -10.48
N THR A 175 0.29 9.80 -9.20
CA THR A 175 0.25 10.71 -8.05
C THR A 175 1.29 11.85 -8.09
N PRO A 176 2.58 11.65 -8.39
CA PRO A 176 3.54 12.75 -8.48
C PRO A 176 3.33 13.65 -9.72
N ALA A 177 2.49 13.26 -10.66
CA ALA A 177 2.37 13.87 -11.99
C ALA A 177 0.97 14.39 -12.32
N ALA A 178 -0.04 14.13 -11.49
CA ALA A 178 -1.44 14.11 -11.90
C ALA A 178 -1.92 15.42 -12.57
N GLY A 179 -1.62 16.59 -12.00
CA GLY A 179 -1.94 17.88 -12.62
C GLY A 179 -0.88 18.42 -13.58
N VAL A 180 0.32 17.84 -13.61
CA VAL A 180 1.50 18.41 -14.29
C VAL A 180 1.90 17.70 -15.59
N VAL A 181 1.14 16.70 -16.04
CA VAL A 181 1.35 15.99 -17.30
C VAL A 181 0.10 16.02 -18.19
N GLN A 182 0.31 15.83 -19.49
CA GLN A 182 -0.77 15.70 -20.47
C GLN A 182 -1.47 14.34 -20.38
N GLY A 183 -2.75 14.27 -20.78
CA GLY A 183 -3.53 13.02 -20.71
C GLY A 183 -2.97 11.85 -21.52
N TRP A 184 -2.31 12.12 -22.65
CA TRP A 184 -1.63 11.06 -23.41
C TRP A 184 -0.45 10.46 -22.62
N ALA A 185 0.25 11.27 -21.82
CA ALA A 185 1.35 10.80 -20.99
C ALA A 185 0.81 9.95 -19.83
N ALA A 186 -0.35 10.31 -19.26
CA ALA A 186 -1.03 9.50 -18.25
C ALA A 186 -1.37 8.07 -18.74
N ILE A 187 -1.73 7.91 -20.03
CA ILE A 187 -1.93 6.58 -20.64
C ILE A 187 -0.61 5.79 -20.65
N ILE A 188 0.49 6.41 -21.10
CA ILE A 188 1.81 5.76 -21.13
C ILE A 188 2.27 5.39 -19.71
N MET A 189 2.08 6.30 -18.75
CA MET A 189 2.35 6.03 -17.34
C MET A 189 1.54 4.83 -16.83
N GLY A 190 0.27 4.71 -17.24
CA GLY A 190 -0.57 3.57 -16.93
C GLY A 190 -0.06 2.25 -17.54
N ILE A 191 0.40 2.27 -18.79
CA ILE A 191 1.00 1.08 -19.42
C ILE A 191 2.24 0.62 -18.64
N LEU A 192 3.10 1.57 -18.26
CA LEU A 192 4.31 1.27 -17.51
C LEU A 192 3.98 0.82 -16.08
N SER A 193 3.05 1.46 -15.39
CA SER A 193 2.66 1.07 -14.02
C SER A 193 1.91 -0.25 -13.96
N GLY A 194 1.23 -0.66 -15.04
CA GLY A 194 0.62 -1.98 -15.13
C GLY A 194 1.64 -3.08 -15.42
N SER A 195 2.80 -2.75 -16.01
CA SER A 195 3.78 -3.73 -16.51
C SER A 195 5.03 -3.88 -15.64
N ILE A 196 5.71 -2.79 -15.24
CA ILE A 196 6.96 -2.95 -14.46
C ILE A 196 6.70 -3.44 -13.03
N PRO A 197 5.74 -2.90 -12.25
CA PRO A 197 5.41 -3.46 -10.94
C PRO A 197 4.87 -4.90 -11.01
N TRP A 198 4.12 -5.24 -12.08
CA TRP A 198 3.74 -6.64 -12.36
C TRP A 198 4.99 -7.51 -12.52
N TYR A 199 5.96 -7.07 -13.33
CA TYR A 199 7.21 -7.81 -13.56
C TYR A 199 8.04 -7.94 -12.28
N THR A 200 8.18 -6.86 -11.51
CA THR A 200 8.96 -6.89 -10.26
C THR A 200 8.32 -7.84 -9.25
N MET A 201 6.99 -7.83 -9.12
CA MET A 201 6.25 -8.66 -8.18
C MET A 201 6.19 -10.14 -8.64
N MET A 202 5.80 -10.40 -9.89
CA MET A 202 5.51 -11.75 -10.36
C MET A 202 6.75 -12.53 -10.80
N VAL A 203 7.80 -11.81 -11.22
CA VAL A 203 9.03 -12.41 -11.79
C VAL A 203 10.24 -12.14 -10.92
N LEU A 204 10.63 -10.87 -10.70
CA LEU A 204 11.90 -10.56 -9.99
C LEU A 204 11.87 -10.95 -8.52
N HIS A 205 10.75 -10.74 -7.82
CA HIS A 205 10.62 -11.09 -6.42
C HIS A 205 10.91 -12.58 -6.19
N LYS A 206 10.49 -13.47 -7.10
CA LYS A 206 10.77 -14.91 -7.01
C LYS A 206 12.23 -15.28 -7.31
N LYS A 207 12.96 -14.43 -8.04
CA LYS A 207 14.35 -14.68 -8.46
C LYS A 207 15.37 -14.13 -7.47
N ILE A 208 15.11 -12.98 -6.88
CA ILE A 208 16.06 -12.29 -5.99
C ILE A 208 15.90 -12.81 -4.56
N SER A 209 16.95 -13.43 -4.01
CA SER A 209 16.93 -14.04 -2.68
C SER A 209 16.59 -13.04 -1.57
N PHE A 210 17.16 -11.84 -1.63
CA PHE A 210 16.87 -10.76 -0.69
C PHE A 210 15.39 -10.38 -0.65
N LEU A 211 14.74 -10.25 -1.82
CA LEU A 211 13.32 -9.91 -1.88
C LEU A 211 12.44 -11.01 -1.29
N LYS A 212 12.78 -12.30 -1.49
CA LYS A 212 12.05 -13.44 -0.88
C LYS A 212 12.21 -13.54 0.63
N HIS A 213 13.32 -13.04 1.14
CA HIS A 213 13.61 -13.08 2.57
C HIS A 213 12.74 -12.11 3.36
N VAL A 214 12.41 -10.97 2.77
CA VAL A 214 11.55 -9.95 3.38
C VAL A 214 10.08 -10.26 3.08
N ASP A 215 9.34 -10.58 4.14
CA ASP A 215 7.91 -10.89 4.05
C ASP A 215 7.06 -9.61 4.09
N ASP A 216 6.96 -8.95 2.94
CA ASP A 216 6.08 -7.81 2.70
C ASP A 216 4.66 -8.29 2.36
N THR A 217 3.79 -8.33 3.38
CA THR A 217 2.49 -9.03 3.36
C THR A 217 1.58 -8.66 2.21
N MET A 218 1.45 -7.36 1.91
CA MET A 218 0.60 -6.84 0.84
C MET A 218 1.39 -6.39 -0.39
N ALA A 219 2.68 -6.74 -0.45
CA ALA A 219 3.60 -6.36 -1.53
C ALA A 219 3.71 -4.84 -1.75
N ILE A 220 3.68 -4.06 -0.66
CA ILE A 220 3.74 -2.59 -0.63
C ILE A 220 5.00 -2.06 -1.32
N PHE A 221 6.11 -2.81 -1.28
CA PHE A 221 7.34 -2.47 -2.00
C PHE A 221 7.10 -2.33 -3.51
N HIS A 222 6.38 -3.26 -4.13
CA HIS A 222 6.15 -3.21 -5.57
C HIS A 222 5.06 -2.20 -5.94
N THR A 223 3.99 -2.17 -5.15
CA THR A 223 2.80 -1.36 -5.46
C THR A 223 2.97 0.10 -5.10
N HIS A 224 3.84 0.43 -4.14
CA HIS A 224 4.11 1.80 -3.71
C HIS A 224 5.56 2.25 -3.95
N ALA A 225 6.59 1.50 -3.53
CA ALA A 225 7.98 1.97 -3.71
C ALA A 225 8.41 1.97 -5.18
N ILE A 226 8.20 0.86 -5.89
CA ILE A 226 8.53 0.77 -7.32
C ILE A 226 7.61 1.66 -8.15
N ALA A 227 6.30 1.59 -7.95
CA ALA A 227 5.35 2.42 -8.71
C ALA A 227 5.52 3.92 -8.42
N GLY A 228 5.81 4.32 -7.16
CA GLY A 228 6.06 5.72 -6.79
C GLY A 228 7.38 6.24 -7.38
N SER A 229 8.43 5.43 -7.36
CA SER A 229 9.70 5.73 -8.05
C SER A 229 9.50 5.88 -9.56
N LEU A 230 8.76 4.96 -10.17
CA LEU A 230 8.41 5.02 -11.59
C LEU A 230 7.64 6.31 -11.90
N GLY A 231 6.61 6.62 -11.12
CA GLY A 231 5.85 7.86 -11.25
C GLY A 231 6.74 9.09 -11.19
N GLY A 232 7.64 9.16 -10.22
CA GLY A 232 8.59 10.27 -10.07
C GLY A 232 9.54 10.42 -11.26
N ILE A 233 10.08 9.31 -11.78
CA ILE A 233 10.93 9.29 -12.98
C ILE A 233 10.14 9.76 -14.21
N LEU A 234 8.95 9.20 -14.43
CA LEU A 234 8.11 9.55 -15.58
C LEU A 234 7.62 10.99 -15.50
N THR A 235 7.39 11.53 -14.29
CA THR A 235 7.14 12.96 -14.08
C THR A 235 8.31 13.80 -14.59
N GLY A 236 9.56 13.40 -14.27
CA GLY A 236 10.76 14.06 -14.79
C GLY A 236 10.92 13.98 -16.31
N ILE A 237 10.23 13.05 -16.98
CA ILE A 237 10.23 12.90 -18.44
C ILE A 237 9.10 13.71 -19.08
N PHE A 238 7.89 13.65 -18.50
CA PHE A 238 6.65 14.13 -19.13
C PHE A 238 6.12 15.46 -18.58
N ALA A 239 6.69 16.01 -17.51
CA ALA A 239 6.23 17.26 -16.92
C ALA A 239 6.11 18.38 -17.98
N GLU A 240 4.94 19.00 -18.01
CA GLU A 240 4.59 20.10 -18.90
C GLU A 240 4.84 21.43 -18.18
N PRO A 241 5.74 22.30 -18.69
CA PRO A 241 6.07 23.56 -18.03
C PRO A 241 4.85 24.45 -17.75
N LYS A 242 3.89 24.51 -18.68
CA LYS A 242 2.66 25.30 -18.50
C LYS A 242 1.79 24.78 -17.37
N LEU A 243 1.68 23.46 -17.23
CA LEU A 243 0.91 22.84 -16.15
C LEU A 243 1.62 23.00 -14.81
N CYS A 244 2.95 22.79 -14.78
CA CYS A 244 3.76 23.03 -13.59
C CYS A 244 3.63 24.48 -13.09
N ARG A 245 3.57 25.46 -14.00
CA ARG A 245 3.35 26.86 -13.65
C ARG A 245 1.98 27.09 -12.99
N ILE A 246 0.93 26.44 -13.48
CA ILE A 246 -0.43 26.56 -12.92
C ILE A 246 -0.48 25.98 -11.51
N PHE A 247 0.17 24.84 -11.29
CA PHE A 247 0.17 24.18 -9.99
C PHE A 247 1.07 24.88 -8.96
N TYR A 248 2.35 25.12 -9.27
CA TYR A 248 3.31 25.63 -8.28
C TYR A 248 3.19 27.14 -8.02
N LEU A 249 2.62 27.91 -8.95
CA LEU A 249 2.43 29.36 -8.82
C LEU A 249 3.70 30.15 -8.41
N VAL A 250 4.90 29.61 -8.69
CA VAL A 250 6.18 30.25 -8.38
C VAL A 250 6.74 31.05 -9.56
N PRO A 251 7.48 32.15 -9.32
CA PRO A 251 8.11 32.95 -10.38
C PRO A 251 9.09 32.15 -11.24
N GLU A 252 9.80 31.18 -10.64
CA GLU A 252 10.87 30.38 -11.25
C GLU A 252 10.36 29.11 -11.96
N TRP A 253 9.13 29.10 -12.46
CA TRP A 253 8.49 27.91 -13.06
C TRP A 253 9.23 27.33 -14.28
N GLU A 254 10.08 28.11 -14.94
CA GLU A 254 10.86 27.69 -16.12
C GLU A 254 11.84 26.54 -15.83
N HIS A 255 12.14 26.27 -14.55
CA HIS A 255 12.97 25.12 -14.18
C HIS A 255 12.19 23.79 -14.19
N TYR A 256 10.86 23.82 -14.13
CA TYR A 256 10.02 22.63 -14.21
C TYR A 256 9.78 22.25 -15.67
N ILE A 257 10.71 21.50 -16.25
CA ILE A 257 10.61 21.06 -17.63
C ILE A 257 10.94 19.57 -17.72
N GLY A 258 9.94 18.76 -18.09
CA GLY A 258 10.14 17.35 -18.35
C GLY A 258 11.11 17.15 -19.52
N LEU A 259 11.86 16.04 -19.51
CA LEU A 259 12.88 15.76 -20.52
C LEU A 259 12.37 15.85 -21.97
N LEU A 260 11.15 15.39 -22.26
CA LEU A 260 10.60 15.46 -23.63
C LEU A 260 10.33 16.89 -24.07
N ASN A 261 9.74 17.72 -23.20
CA ASN A 261 9.56 19.14 -23.46
C ASN A 261 10.92 19.86 -23.55
N GLY A 262 11.90 19.43 -22.76
CA GLY A 262 13.28 19.89 -22.87
C GLY A 262 13.86 19.66 -24.26
N PHE A 263 13.65 18.50 -24.87
CA PHE A 263 14.07 18.26 -26.25
C PHE A 263 13.30 19.11 -27.26
N HIS A 264 11.98 19.19 -27.13
CA HIS A 264 11.13 19.97 -28.03
C HIS A 264 11.50 21.47 -28.06
N ASP A 265 11.84 22.03 -26.90
CA ASP A 265 12.14 23.45 -26.74
C ASP A 265 13.64 23.79 -26.90
N ASN A 266 14.47 22.85 -27.38
CA ASN A 266 15.94 22.98 -27.42
C ASN A 266 16.58 23.32 -26.05
N ARG A 267 15.97 22.84 -24.97
CA ARG A 267 16.39 22.99 -23.56
C ARG A 267 16.66 21.63 -22.89
N ALA A 268 17.23 20.68 -23.64
CA ALA A 268 17.46 19.31 -23.15
C ALA A 268 18.26 19.26 -21.84
N GLY A 269 19.23 20.17 -21.65
CA GLY A 269 19.98 20.28 -20.39
C GLY A 269 19.10 20.57 -19.17
N ALA A 270 18.06 21.39 -19.32
CA ALA A 270 17.09 21.64 -18.26
C ALA A 270 16.21 20.40 -18.01
N GLY A 271 15.82 19.69 -19.07
CA GLY A 271 15.11 18.41 -18.97
C GLY A 271 15.89 17.33 -18.21
N PHE A 272 17.20 17.18 -18.52
CA PHE A 272 18.08 16.28 -17.79
C PHE A 272 18.29 16.70 -16.34
N LYS A 273 18.36 18.02 -16.07
CA LYS A 273 18.41 18.54 -14.70
C LYS A 273 17.15 18.14 -13.93
N GLN A 274 15.97 18.29 -14.52
CA GLN A 274 14.70 17.88 -13.89
C GLN A 274 14.71 16.39 -13.56
N LEU A 275 15.07 15.53 -14.53
CA LEU A 275 15.19 14.09 -14.30
C LEU A 275 16.20 13.77 -13.19
N GLY A 276 17.33 14.47 -13.15
CA GLY A 276 18.33 14.34 -12.08
C GLY A 276 17.79 14.71 -10.69
N VAL A 277 16.96 15.75 -10.59
CA VAL A 277 16.30 16.14 -9.33
C VAL A 277 15.28 15.09 -8.89
N GLN A 278 14.52 14.51 -9.82
CA GLN A 278 13.59 13.42 -9.51
C GLN A 278 14.34 12.19 -8.95
N LEU A 279 15.47 11.82 -9.56
CA LEU A 279 16.32 10.71 -9.09
C LEU A 279 16.96 11.01 -7.73
N LEU A 280 17.42 12.25 -7.51
CA LEU A 280 17.93 12.70 -6.21
C LEU A 280 16.86 12.60 -5.13
N GLY A 281 15.61 12.95 -5.46
CA GLY A 281 14.45 12.75 -4.59
C GLY A 281 14.25 11.28 -4.20
N ILE A 282 14.37 10.37 -5.17
CA ILE A 282 14.22 8.92 -4.91
C ILE A 282 15.29 8.46 -3.91
N LEU A 283 16.56 8.80 -4.20
CA LEU A 283 17.68 8.43 -3.34
C LEU A 283 17.53 9.00 -1.93
N PHE A 284 17.10 10.25 -1.80
CA PHE A 284 16.85 10.88 -0.50
C PHE A 284 15.75 10.15 0.28
N VAL A 285 14.59 9.91 -0.32
CA VAL A 285 13.47 9.23 0.37
C VAL A 285 13.82 7.80 0.74
N VAL A 286 14.51 7.08 -0.16
CA VAL A 286 15.01 5.72 0.14
C VAL A 286 15.98 5.77 1.32
N PHE A 287 16.95 6.69 1.31
CA PHE A 287 17.94 6.80 2.36
C PHE A 287 17.31 7.14 3.72
N VAL A 288 16.46 8.17 3.76
CA VAL A 288 15.76 8.56 5.00
C VAL A 288 14.95 7.39 5.55
N ASN A 289 14.19 6.70 4.70
CA ASN A 289 13.34 5.61 5.17
C ASN A 289 14.10 4.36 5.58
N VAL A 290 15.16 3.98 4.87
CA VAL A 290 16.00 2.85 5.29
C VAL A 290 16.64 3.15 6.64
N ILE A 291 17.22 4.34 6.83
CA ILE A 291 17.94 4.70 8.05
C ILE A 291 16.98 4.92 9.23
N MET A 292 16.00 5.81 9.07
CA MET A 292 15.12 6.20 10.18
C MET A 292 14.20 5.05 10.60
N THR A 293 13.65 4.29 9.65
CA THR A 293 12.84 3.11 9.99
C THR A 293 13.69 2.07 10.73
N SER A 294 14.94 1.84 10.31
CA SER A 294 15.83 0.91 10.99
C SER A 294 16.15 1.36 12.42
N ILE A 295 16.48 2.63 12.61
CA ILE A 295 16.73 3.20 13.95
C ILE A 295 15.50 3.02 14.84
N ILE A 296 14.31 3.37 14.33
CA ILE A 296 13.06 3.25 15.08
C ILE A 296 12.78 1.79 15.45
N CYS A 297 12.91 0.85 14.50
CA CYS A 297 12.72 -0.58 14.79
C CYS A 297 13.71 -1.09 15.86
N VAL A 298 14.99 -0.70 15.77
CA VAL A 298 15.99 -1.07 16.78
C VAL A 298 15.62 -0.51 18.16
N LEU A 299 15.25 0.77 18.24
CA LEU A 299 14.88 1.41 19.52
C LEU A 299 13.65 0.76 20.14
N ILE A 300 12.62 0.47 19.33
CA ILE A 300 11.40 -0.18 19.83
C ILE A 300 11.72 -1.59 20.34
N ARG A 301 12.57 -2.35 19.63
CA ARG A 301 12.98 -3.70 20.03
C ARG A 301 13.65 -3.76 21.42
N LEU A 302 14.25 -2.66 21.88
CA LEU A 302 14.84 -2.58 23.22
C LEU A 302 13.79 -2.57 24.34
N VAL A 303 12.54 -2.19 24.03
CA VAL A 303 11.46 -2.03 25.00
C VAL A 303 10.39 -3.11 24.83
N VAL A 304 10.00 -3.40 23.59
CA VAL A 304 8.98 -4.40 23.25
C VAL A 304 9.40 -5.25 22.05
N PRO A 305 9.05 -6.54 22.00
CA PRO A 305 9.29 -7.36 20.81
C PRO A 305 8.62 -6.73 19.58
N LEU A 306 9.32 -6.68 18.45
CA LEU A 306 8.74 -6.17 17.20
C LEU A 306 7.70 -7.13 16.59
N ARG A 307 7.88 -8.42 16.82
CA ARG A 307 7.08 -9.50 16.26
C ARG A 307 6.38 -10.26 17.37
N LEU A 308 5.17 -10.72 17.09
CA LEU A 308 4.43 -11.66 17.92
C LEU A 308 5.17 -13.01 18.03
N SER A 309 4.92 -13.71 19.12
CA SER A 309 5.39 -15.08 19.34
C SER A 309 4.69 -16.06 18.38
N GLU A 310 5.28 -17.25 18.17
CA GLU A 310 4.66 -18.26 17.30
C GLU A 310 3.28 -18.71 17.79
N GLU A 311 3.04 -18.70 19.11
CA GLU A 311 1.76 -19.02 19.72
C GLU A 311 0.71 -17.94 19.40
N GLU A 312 1.02 -16.68 19.65
CA GLU A 312 0.15 -15.54 19.30
C GLU A 312 -0.16 -15.50 17.80
N LEU A 313 0.82 -15.79 16.95
CA LEU A 313 0.62 -15.89 15.49
C LEU A 313 -0.33 -17.02 15.11
N SER A 314 -0.33 -18.12 15.87
CA SER A 314 -1.24 -19.24 15.61
C SER A 314 -2.67 -18.93 16.02
N THR A 315 -2.86 -18.20 17.12
CA THR A 315 -4.18 -17.81 17.65
C THR A 315 -4.77 -16.64 16.87
N GLY A 316 -3.97 -15.65 16.46
CA GLY A 316 -4.41 -14.53 15.64
C GLY A 316 -5.13 -13.44 16.45
N ASP A 317 -6.23 -12.92 15.92
CA ASP A 317 -6.93 -11.74 16.45
C ASP A 317 -7.38 -11.93 17.91
N ASP A 318 -7.82 -13.12 18.31
CA ASP A 318 -8.24 -13.41 19.69
C ASP A 318 -7.09 -13.19 20.71
N ALA A 319 -5.86 -13.56 20.37
CA ALA A 319 -4.71 -13.38 21.28
C ALA A 319 -4.36 -11.90 21.51
N ILE A 320 -4.66 -11.02 20.56
CA ILE A 320 -4.23 -9.61 20.59
C ILE A 320 -5.38 -8.69 20.96
N HIS A 321 -6.58 -9.00 20.50
CA HIS A 321 -7.77 -8.16 20.57
C HIS A 321 -8.88 -8.79 21.42
N GLY A 322 -8.85 -10.11 21.69
CA GLY A 322 -9.94 -10.82 22.35
C GLY A 322 -11.23 -10.85 21.52
N GLU A 323 -11.09 -10.73 20.19
CA GLU A 323 -12.19 -10.59 19.25
C GLU A 323 -12.04 -11.60 18.11
N GLU A 324 -13.18 -12.16 17.66
CA GLU A 324 -13.26 -12.94 16.43
C GLU A 324 -13.89 -12.08 15.32
N ALA A 325 -13.22 -11.98 14.17
CA ALA A 325 -13.71 -11.18 13.04
C ALA A 325 -15.07 -11.66 12.49
N TYR A 326 -15.35 -12.96 12.59
CA TYR A 326 -16.63 -13.56 12.17
C TYR A 326 -17.10 -14.56 13.23
N ALA A 327 -18.09 -14.17 14.02
CA ALA A 327 -18.81 -15.09 14.89
C ALA A 327 -19.76 -15.96 14.04
N LEU A 328 -19.22 -17.01 13.42
CA LEU A 328 -20.02 -18.00 12.65
C LEU A 328 -20.88 -18.90 13.57
N TRP A 329 -20.78 -18.70 14.88
CA TRP A 329 -21.53 -19.40 15.92
C TRP A 329 -22.94 -18.85 16.04
N GLY A 330 -23.79 -19.19 15.08
CA GLY A 330 -25.24 -19.25 15.26
C GLY A 330 -25.64 -20.71 15.45
N ASP A 331 -25.92 -21.07 16.70
CA ASP A 331 -26.48 -22.33 17.23
C ASP A 331 -25.51 -23.22 18.05
N GLY A 332 -25.31 -22.83 19.32
CA GLY A 332 -25.45 -23.79 20.43
C GLY A 332 -24.24 -24.55 20.97
N GLU A 333 -23.07 -24.59 20.32
CA GLU A 333 -21.92 -25.31 20.89
C GLU A 333 -20.75 -24.39 21.21
N LYS A 334 -20.53 -24.13 22.51
CA LYS A 334 -19.21 -23.72 22.99
C LYS A 334 -18.29 -24.93 22.88
N TYR A 335 -17.25 -24.81 22.07
CA TYR A 335 -16.15 -25.77 22.09
C TYR A 335 -15.43 -25.65 23.43
N GLU A 336 -15.69 -26.56 24.36
CA GLU A 336 -14.84 -26.72 25.55
C GLU A 336 -13.46 -27.19 25.06
N SER A 337 -12.47 -26.30 25.10
CA SER A 337 -11.09 -26.68 24.79
C SER A 337 -10.61 -27.67 25.84
N ARG A 338 -10.38 -28.91 25.42
CA ARG A 338 -9.74 -29.97 26.21
C ARG A 338 -8.40 -29.51 26.77
N HIS A 339 -8.39 -29.10 28.03
CA HIS A 339 -7.24 -29.14 28.91
C HIS A 339 -7.74 -29.19 30.35
N ASP A 340 -8.13 -30.39 30.79
CA ASP A 340 -8.05 -30.84 32.19
C ASP A 340 -8.37 -32.33 32.25
N SER A 341 -7.39 -33.15 31.87
CA SER A 341 -7.34 -34.55 32.24
C SER A 341 -6.30 -34.69 33.34
N PHE A 342 -6.70 -34.63 34.61
CA PHE A 342 -6.03 -35.35 35.70
C PHE A 342 -6.92 -35.32 36.95
N TYR A 343 -7.14 -36.51 37.53
CA TYR A 343 -7.99 -36.88 38.67
C TYR A 343 -9.42 -37.36 38.35
N GLY A 344 -9.63 -38.66 38.51
CA GLY A 344 -10.86 -39.38 38.18
C GLY A 344 -11.81 -39.60 39.34
N ALA A 345 -12.90 -40.31 39.07
CA ALA A 345 -13.45 -41.40 39.87
C ALA A 345 -14.70 -41.95 39.16
N ASP A 346 -14.83 -43.26 39.24
CA ASP A 346 -15.88 -44.11 38.69
C ASP A 346 -17.31 -43.65 39.03
N GLN A 347 -18.22 -43.77 38.07
CA GLN A 347 -19.60 -44.19 38.31
C GLN A 347 -20.22 -44.83 37.07
N GLU A 348 -20.07 -46.15 37.03
CA GLU A 348 -21.02 -47.16 36.52
C GLU A 348 -22.47 -46.80 36.97
N ILE A 349 -23.61 -46.99 36.29
CA ILE A 349 -24.25 -48.16 35.63
C ILE A 349 -25.59 -47.65 34.93
N PRO A 350 -26.53 -48.48 34.37
CA PRO A 350 -26.60 -49.22 33.09
C PRO A 350 -27.74 -48.79 32.11
N HIS A 351 -27.71 -49.38 30.91
CA HIS A 351 -28.83 -49.56 29.97
C HIS A 351 -30.12 -50.18 30.57
N SER A 352 -31.29 -49.74 30.08
CA SER A 352 -32.51 -50.57 30.01
C SER A 352 -33.26 -50.39 28.67
N THR A 353 -33.51 -51.50 27.98
CA THR A 353 -34.30 -51.63 26.75
C THR A 353 -35.77 -52.00 27.02
N LYS A 354 -36.63 -51.76 25.99
CA LYS A 354 -38.00 -52.29 25.71
C LYS A 354 -39.16 -51.45 26.26
N SER A 355 -40.32 -51.26 25.61
CA SER A 355 -40.86 -51.59 24.28
C SER A 355 -42.28 -51.00 24.15
N GLY A 356 -42.73 -50.67 22.93
CA GLY A 356 -44.10 -50.94 22.48
C GLY A 356 -45.12 -49.79 22.51
N GLY A 357 -45.70 -49.50 21.33
CA GLY A 357 -46.91 -48.68 21.19
C GLY A 357 -47.14 -48.21 19.75
N ALA A 358 -47.76 -49.07 18.93
CA ALA A 358 -48.24 -48.72 17.59
C ALA A 358 -49.59 -47.98 17.66
N GLY A 359 -49.82 -47.02 16.75
CA GLY A 359 -51.16 -46.53 16.47
C GLY A 359 -51.24 -45.16 15.77
N GLY A 360 -51.60 -45.18 14.48
CA GLY A 360 -52.74 -44.37 14.01
C GLY A 360 -52.51 -42.99 13.37
N GLN A 361 -52.56 -43.01 12.04
CA GLN A 361 -53.34 -42.13 11.15
C GLN A 361 -52.99 -40.64 10.88
N VAL A 362 -52.87 -40.43 9.58
CA VAL A 362 -52.98 -39.25 8.71
C VAL A 362 -54.28 -38.46 8.95
N GLU A 363 -54.20 -37.13 8.92
CA GLU A 363 -55.27 -36.30 8.34
C GLU A 363 -54.69 -35.03 7.70
N MET A 364 -55.25 -34.68 6.54
CA MET A 364 -54.95 -33.49 5.77
C MET A 364 -55.86 -32.34 6.17
N ALA A 365 -55.32 -31.12 6.12
CA ALA A 365 -56.02 -29.90 5.70
C ALA A 365 -54.99 -28.93 5.10
#